data_AF-A0A6V8DPK0-F1
#
_entry.id   AF-A0A6V8DPK0-F1
#
_cell.length_a   1.000
_cell.length_b   1.000
_cell.length_c   1.000
_cell.angle_alpha   90.00
_cell.angle_beta   90.00
_cell.angle_gamma   90.00
#
_symmetry.space_group_name_H-M   'P 1'
#
loop_
_entity.id
_entity.type
_entity.pdbx_description
1 polymer ?
#
loop_
_entity_poly.entity_id
_entity_poly.type
_entity_poly.pdbx_seq_one_letter_code
_entity_poly.pdbx_strand_id
1 'polypeptide(L)'
;SALLKHEIAYVMGQMQDSAAVPYLIDRLEDHEEDVMVRHEAAEALGAIGDRKALGVLERFKDDKDIVVAESCEVALDLLEWVSSKKLNYTE
;
A
#
# COMPACT_ATOMS: atom_id res chain seq x y z
N SER A 1 -15.39 -3.43 -12.56
CA SER A 1 -15.01 -4.82 -12.25
C SER A 1 -13.99 -4.76 -11.13
N ALA A 2 -14.25 -5.38 -9.98
CA ALA A 2 -13.32 -5.38 -8.84
C ALA A 2 -12.02 -6.12 -9.19
N LEU A 3 -12.12 -7.29 -9.83
CA LEU A 3 -10.95 -8.08 -10.26
C LEU A 3 -10.00 -7.29 -11.16
N LEU A 4 -10.53 -6.54 -12.15
CA LEU A 4 -9.67 -5.73 -13.02
C LEU A 4 -8.95 -4.62 -12.24
N LYS A 5 -9.64 -3.97 -11.29
CA LYS A 5 -9.04 -2.91 -10.47
C LYS A 5 -7.95 -3.47 -9.54
N HIS A 6 -8.18 -4.65 -8.98
CA HIS A 6 -7.18 -5.40 -8.22
C HIS A 6 -5.92 -5.64 -9.07
N GLU A 7 -6.05 -6.25 -10.25
CA GLU A 7 -4.90 -6.50 -11.13
C GLU A 7 -4.15 -5.20 -11.51
N ILE A 8 -4.88 -4.10 -11.69
CA ILE A 8 -4.25 -2.79 -11.96
C ILE A 8 -3.43 -2.34 -10.74
N ALA A 9 -3.99 -2.40 -9.53
CA ALA A 9 -3.27 -2.03 -8.31
C ALA A 9 -2.01 -2.91 -8.11
N TYR A 10 -2.14 -4.21 -8.31
CA TYR A 10 -1.03 -5.16 -8.28
C TYR A 10 0.10 -4.76 -9.24
N VAL A 11 -0.23 -4.53 -10.52
CA VAL A 11 0.75 -4.12 -11.54
C VAL A 11 1.41 -2.79 -11.16
N MET A 12 0.67 -1.82 -10.64
CA MET A 12 1.24 -0.54 -10.18
C MET A 12 2.24 -0.74 -9.03
N GLY A 13 1.94 -1.64 -8.10
CA GLY A 13 2.88 -2.06 -7.05
C GLY A 13 4.17 -2.64 -7.61
N GLN A 14 4.06 -3.56 -8.58
CA GLN A 14 5.22 -4.20 -9.23
C GLN A 14 6.06 -3.23 -10.07
N MET A 15 5.43 -2.20 -10.65
CA MET A 15 6.13 -1.15 -11.41
C MET A 15 6.97 -0.23 -10.51
N GLN A 16 6.65 -0.14 -9.22
CA GLN A 16 7.33 0.68 -8.22
C GLN A 16 7.45 2.18 -8.60
N ASP A 17 6.55 2.68 -9.44
CA ASP A 17 6.52 4.09 -9.83
C ASP A 17 5.73 4.90 -8.79
N SER A 18 6.41 5.83 -8.11
CA SER A 18 5.79 6.71 -7.13
C SER A 18 4.69 7.61 -7.69
N ALA A 19 4.58 7.76 -9.01
CA ALA A 19 3.46 8.45 -9.65
C ALA A 19 2.10 7.77 -9.41
N ALA A 20 2.08 6.46 -9.12
CA ALA A 20 0.86 5.72 -8.82
C ALA A 20 0.32 5.96 -7.39
N VAL A 21 1.18 6.44 -6.47
CA VAL A 21 0.89 6.54 -5.03
C VAL A 21 -0.41 7.31 -4.73
N PRO A 22 -0.66 8.52 -5.29
CA PRO A 22 -1.88 9.26 -4.98
C PRO A 22 -3.15 8.46 -5.35
N TYR A 23 -3.13 7.75 -6.48
CA TYR A 23 -4.29 6.98 -6.94
C TYR A 23 -4.53 5.72 -6.10
N LEU A 24 -3.46 5.08 -5.61
CA LEU A 24 -3.57 3.93 -4.71
C LEU A 24 -4.08 4.35 -3.33
N ILE A 25 -3.65 5.52 -2.83
CA ILE A 25 -4.22 6.14 -1.62
C ILE A 25 -5.74 6.35 -1.83
N ASP A 26 -6.13 6.99 -2.93
CA ASP A 26 -7.55 7.22 -3.25
C ASP A 26 -8.38 5.93 -3.38
N ARG A 27 -7.76 4.78 -3.66
CA ARG A 27 -8.46 3.47 -3.66
C ARG A 27 -8.55 2.86 -2.26
N LEU A 28 -7.49 2.96 -1.46
CA LEU A 28 -7.49 2.45 -0.09
C LEU A 28 -8.50 3.18 0.81
N GLU A 29 -8.65 4.50 0.63
CA GLU A 29 -9.55 5.35 1.41
C GLU A 29 -11.03 5.26 0.99
N ASP A 30 -11.31 4.65 -0.17
CA ASP A 30 -12.66 4.53 -0.70
C ASP A 30 -13.44 3.41 0.02
N HIS A 31 -14.18 3.77 1.07
CA HIS A 31 -14.97 2.82 1.87
C HIS A 31 -16.10 2.13 1.10
N GLU A 32 -16.46 2.63 -0.09
CA GLU A 32 -17.44 2.02 -0.99
C GLU A 32 -16.78 1.13 -2.06
N GLU A 33 -15.44 1.11 -2.13
CA GLU A 33 -14.71 0.21 -3.02
C GLU A 33 -14.68 -1.22 -2.45
N ASP A 34 -14.58 -2.18 -3.36
CA ASP A 34 -14.45 -3.59 -2.99
C ASP A 34 -13.22 -3.81 -2.09
N VAL A 35 -13.41 -4.54 -0.99
CA VAL A 35 -12.36 -4.87 -0.02
C VAL A 35 -11.14 -5.48 -0.71
N MET A 36 -11.36 -6.28 -1.76
CA MET A 36 -10.27 -6.89 -2.53
C MET A 36 -9.42 -5.83 -3.25
N VAL A 37 -10.00 -4.74 -3.72
CA VAL A 37 -9.24 -3.67 -4.38
C VAL A 37 -8.51 -2.82 -3.33
N ARG A 38 -9.13 -2.59 -2.17
CA ARG A 38 -8.52 -1.85 -1.05
C ARG A 38 -7.30 -2.58 -0.49
N HIS A 39 -7.38 -3.90 -0.31
CA HIS A 39 -6.25 -4.72 0.15
C HIS A 39 -5.05 -4.56 -0.81
N GLU A 40 -5.30 -4.74 -2.10
CA GLU A 40 -4.24 -4.71 -3.12
C GLU A 40 -3.64 -3.31 -3.25
N ALA A 41 -4.44 -2.26 -3.06
CA ALA A 41 -3.95 -0.89 -3.00
C ALA A 41 -2.97 -0.68 -1.83
N ALA A 42 -3.25 -1.23 -0.64
CA ALA A 42 -2.34 -1.17 0.50
C ALA A 42 -1.04 -1.94 0.24
N GLU A 43 -1.12 -3.16 -0.29
CA GLU A 43 0.08 -3.95 -0.64
C GLU A 43 0.94 -3.23 -1.69
N ALA A 44 0.31 -2.68 -2.73
CA ALA A 44 0.99 -1.90 -3.78
C ALA A 44 1.70 -0.67 -3.21
N LEU A 45 1.10 0.05 -2.26
CA LEU A 45 1.73 1.18 -1.57
C LEU A 45 3.00 0.75 -0.82
N GLY A 46 2.94 -0.38 -0.12
CA GLY A 46 4.12 -0.99 0.52
C GLY A 46 5.20 -1.35 -0.49
N ALA A 47 4.83 -2.02 -1.59
CA ALA A 47 5.73 -2.46 -2.64
C ALA A 47 6.45 -1.29 -3.35
N ILE A 48 5.76 -0.17 -3.57
CA ILE A 48 6.36 1.05 -4.16
C ILE A 48 7.39 1.67 -3.20
N GLY A 49 7.12 1.65 -1.90
CA GLY A 49 8.08 2.13 -0.90
C GLY A 49 8.15 3.65 -0.74
N ASP A 50 7.21 4.42 -1.29
CA ASP A 50 7.15 5.88 -1.10
C ASP A 50 6.53 6.20 0.28
N ARG A 51 7.29 6.90 1.12
CA ARG A 51 6.90 7.29 2.48
C ARG A 51 5.69 8.22 2.55
N LYS A 52 5.24 8.80 1.42
CA LYS A 52 3.95 9.50 1.36
C LYS A 52 2.77 8.61 1.77
N ALA A 53 2.89 7.30 1.60
CA ALA A 53 1.86 6.34 1.98
C ALA A 53 1.72 6.11 3.50
N LEU A 54 2.72 6.47 4.31
CA LEU A 54 2.75 6.15 5.75
C LEU A 54 1.49 6.61 6.48
N GLY A 55 1.07 7.86 6.24
CA GLY A 55 -0.08 8.42 6.94
C GLY A 55 -1.40 7.72 6.63
N VAL A 56 -1.57 7.18 5.41
CA VAL A 56 -2.78 6.41 5.09
C VAL A 56 -2.68 5.00 5.66
N LEU A 57 -1.52 4.33 5.52
CA LEU A 57 -1.35 2.97 6.00
C LEU A 57 -1.50 2.89 7.54
N GLU A 58 -0.94 3.86 8.29
CA GLU A 58 -1.13 3.95 9.74
C GLU A 58 -2.59 4.17 10.15
N ARG A 59 -3.35 4.93 9.35
CA ARG A 59 -4.78 5.18 9.60
C ARG A 59 -5.63 3.92 9.38
N PHE A 60 -5.22 3.05 8.47
CA PHE A 60 -5.98 1.88 8.03
C PHE A 60 -5.47 0.54 8.57
N LYS A 61 -4.38 0.53 9.35
CA LYS A 61 -3.86 -0.69 10.02
C LYS A 61 -4.83 -1.34 11.02
N ASP A 62 -5.83 -0.60 11.47
CA ASP A 62 -6.89 -1.07 12.38
C ASP A 62 -8.28 -1.02 11.69
N ASP A 63 -8.33 -1.12 10.35
CA ASP A 63 -9.58 -1.12 9.59
C ASP A 63 -10.52 -2.27 10.00
N LYS A 64 -11.83 -2.05 9.86
CA LYS A 64 -12.86 -3.07 10.16
C LYS A 64 -12.71 -4.33 9.30
N ASP A 65 -12.20 -4.17 8.07
CA ASP A 65 -11.97 -5.24 7.13
C ASP A 65 -10.55 -5.77 7.39
N ILE A 66 -10.48 -6.92 8.07
CA ILE A 66 -9.22 -7.53 8.54
C ILE A 66 -8.17 -7.64 7.43
N VAL A 67 -8.59 -7.97 6.20
CA VAL A 67 -7.68 -8.09 5.07
C VAL A 67 -6.99 -6.75 4.75
N VAL A 68 -7.72 -5.64 4.83
CA VAL A 68 -7.14 -4.30 4.61
C VAL A 68 -6.19 -3.93 5.75
N ALA A 69 -6.57 -4.24 6.99
CA ALA A 69 -5.76 -3.99 8.18
C ALA A 69 -4.41 -4.74 8.11
N GLU A 70 -4.45 -6.04 7.84
CA GLU A 70 -3.25 -6.89 7.68
C GLU A 70 -2.38 -6.45 6.51
N SER A 71 -2.96 -6.11 5.35
CA SER A 71 -2.20 -5.57 4.22
C SER A 71 -1.51 -4.23 4.55
N CYS A 72 -2.16 -3.36 5.33
CA CYS A 72 -1.55 -2.11 5.78
C CYS A 72 -0.40 -2.35 6.76
N GLU A 73 -0.52 -3.31 7.68
CA GLU A 73 0.55 -3.71 8.59
C GLU A 73 1.78 -4.22 7.82
N VAL A 74 1.57 -5.13 6.85
CA VAL A 74 2.64 -5.65 5.99
C VAL A 74 3.31 -4.53 5.18
N ALA A 75 2.53 -3.58 4.65
CA ALA A 75 3.06 -2.45 3.90
C ALA A 75 3.90 -1.50 4.78
N LEU A 76 3.49 -1.28 6.04
CA LEU A 76 4.26 -0.50 7.02
C LEU A 76 5.58 -1.19 7.35
N ASP A 77 5.56 -2.49 7.65
CA ASP A 77 6.76 -3.29 7.92
C ASP A 77 7.75 -3.22 6.74
N LEU A 78 7.25 -3.30 5.51
CA LEU A 78 8.07 -3.20 4.31
C LEU A 78 8.72 -1.81 4.19
N LEU A 79 7.97 -0.74 4.45
CA LEU A 79 8.49 0.64 4.44
C LEU A 79 9.56 0.86 5.51
N GLU A 80 9.37 0.31 6.71
CA GLU A 80 10.36 0.34 7.79
C GLU A 80 11.63 -0.43 7.41
N TRP A 81 11.47 -1.63 6.84
CA TRP A 81 12.58 -2.45 6.38
C TRP A 81 13.40 -1.75 5.29
N VAL A 82 12.75 -1.18 4.26
CA VAL A 82 13.43 -0.42 3.20
C VAL A 82 14.18 0.78 3.78
N SER A 83 13.57 1.48 4.75
CA SER A 83 14.20 2.60 5.44
C SER A 83 15.43 2.17 6.25
N SER A 84 15.33 1.08 7.01
CA SER A 84 16.45 0.56 7.82
C SER A 84 17.62 0.10 6.95
N LYS A 85 17.36 -0.50 5.78
CA LYS A 85 18.41 -0.91 4.85
C LYS A 85 19.12 0.27 4.21
N LYS A 86 18.43 1.35 3.83
CA LYS A 86 19.07 2.55 3.26
C LYS A 86 20.08 3.20 4.21
N LEU A 87 19.89 3.07 5.52
CA LEU A 87 20.81 3.62 6.53
C LEU A 87 22.10 2.80 6.69
N ASN A 88 22.09 1.51 6.31
CA ASN A 88 23.21 0.59 6.51
C ASN A 88 24.24 0.57 5.35
N TYR A 89 24.10 1.43 4.35
CA TYR A 89 25.02 1.50 3.19
C TYR A 89 26.00 2.68 3.23
N THR A 90 26.05 3.45 4.32
CA THR A 90 26.97 4.60 4.48
C THR A 90 28.12 4.37 5.47
N GLU A 91 28.67 3.15 5.54
CA GLU A 91 29.95 2.87 6.20
C GLU A 91 31.07 2.61 5.19
#